data_AF-A0A7J8PE75-F1
#
_entry.id   AF-A0A7J8PE75-F1
#
_cell.length_a   1.000
_cell.length_b   1.000
_cell.length_c   1.000
_cell.angle_alpha   90.00
_cell.angle_beta   90.00
_cell.angle_gamma   90.00
#
_symmetry.space_group_name_H-M   'P 1'
#
loop_
_entity.id
_entity.type
_entity.pdbx_description
1 polymer ?
#
loop_
_entity_poly.entity_id
_entity_poly.type
_entity_poly.pdbx_seq_one_letter_code
_entity_poly.pdbx_strand_id
1 'polypeptide(L)'
;MERYRRNDDKEYRQLIDVDVEREEECGICMELNGKIVLPNCNHAMCLKCYREWRTRSQSCPFCRDSLKRVNSGDLWVFTDSRNIIDMATVTRENLRRLFLYIDKLPLIVPDTIFDTYDSHLR
;
A
#
# COMPACT_ATOMS: atom_id res chain seq x y z
N MET A 1 31.35 21.04 24.52
CA MET A 1 30.49 21.27 23.35
C MET A 1 30.25 19.99 22.55
N GLU A 2 31.27 19.18 22.29
CA GLU A 2 31.14 17.91 21.56
C GLU A 2 30.28 16.83 22.24
N ARG A 3 30.28 16.78 23.59
CA ARG A 3 29.41 15.89 24.38
C ARG A 3 27.92 16.24 24.28
N TYR A 4 27.58 17.50 24.00
CA TYR A 4 26.19 17.96 23.86
C TYR A 4 25.64 17.54 22.49
N ARG A 5 26.41 17.79 21.40
CA ARG A 5 26.10 17.30 20.04
C ARG A 5 25.88 15.79 19.98
N ARG A 6 26.73 15.00 20.67
CA ARG A 6 26.64 13.53 20.70
C ARG A 6 25.40 13.01 21.45
N ASN A 7 24.77 13.83 22.31
CA ASN A 7 23.53 13.47 22.99
C ASN A 7 22.32 13.80 22.11
N ASP A 8 22.32 14.95 21.44
CA ASP A 8 21.25 15.34 20.51
C ASP A 8 21.09 14.32 19.37
N ASP A 9 22.22 13.83 18.82
CA ASP A 9 22.22 12.81 17.75
C ASP A 9 21.63 11.45 18.22
N LYS A 10 21.78 11.13 19.51
CA LYS A 10 21.27 9.87 20.10
C LYS A 10 19.79 9.98 20.43
N GLU A 11 19.36 11.10 20.98
CA GLU A 11 17.96 11.40 21.28
C GLU A 11 17.14 11.46 20.00
N TYR A 12 17.66 12.09 18.95
CA TYR A 12 17.05 12.11 17.62
C TYR A 12 16.89 10.70 17.03
N ARG A 13 17.91 9.83 17.15
CA ARG A 13 17.82 8.44 16.69
C ARG A 13 16.77 7.65 17.47
N GLN A 14 16.70 7.84 18.79
CA GLN A 14 15.67 7.20 19.62
C GLN A 14 14.26 7.67 19.25
N LEU A 15 14.08 8.94 18.92
CA LEU A 15 12.80 9.46 18.43
C LEU A 15 12.39 8.83 17.09
N ILE A 16 13.33 8.68 16.15
CA ILE A 16 13.08 7.99 14.88
C ILE A 16 12.67 6.53 15.11
N ASP A 17 13.42 5.81 15.94
CA ASP A 17 13.12 4.39 16.22
C ASP A 17 11.72 4.22 16.83
N VAL A 18 11.33 5.13 17.75
CA VAL A 18 9.98 5.13 18.35
C VAL A 18 8.89 5.46 17.34
N ASP A 19 9.10 6.42 16.45
CA ASP A 19 8.10 6.74 15.41
C ASP A 19 7.95 5.60 14.39
N VAL A 20 9.05 4.91 14.05
CA VAL A 20 9.01 3.70 13.21
C VAL A 20 8.19 2.60 13.87
N GLU A 21 8.39 2.32 15.15
CA GLU A 21 7.60 1.30 15.88
C GLU A 21 6.09 1.65 15.88
N ARG A 22 5.75 2.92 16.13
CA ARG A 22 4.35 3.40 16.10
C ARG A 22 3.72 3.27 14.72
N GLU A 23 4.48 3.52 13.66
CA GLU A 23 4.04 3.34 12.29
C GLU A 23 3.85 1.86 11.90
N GLU A 24 4.48 0.93 12.61
CA GLU A 24 4.36 -0.52 12.42
C GLU A 24 3.23 -1.16 13.23
N GLU A 25 2.70 -0.47 14.24
CA GLU A 25 1.61 -0.98 15.07
C GLU A 25 0.24 -0.90 14.39
N CYS A 26 -0.63 -1.86 14.69
CA CYS A 26 -2.03 -1.75 14.31
C CYS A 26 -2.69 -0.58 15.07
N GLY A 27 -3.23 0.42 14.36
CA GLY A 27 -3.91 1.58 14.97
C GLY A 27 -5.22 1.27 15.73
N ILE A 28 -5.55 0.00 15.96
CA ILE A 28 -6.71 -0.45 16.73
C ILE A 28 -6.26 -1.18 18.01
N CYS A 29 -5.41 -2.22 17.88
CA CYS A 29 -4.94 -3.01 19.04
C CYS A 29 -3.57 -2.60 19.57
N MET A 30 -2.85 -1.70 18.89
CA MET A 30 -1.49 -1.25 19.23
C MET A 30 -0.46 -2.39 19.31
N GLU A 31 -0.72 -3.51 18.63
CA GLU A 31 0.22 -4.64 18.54
C GLU A 31 1.01 -4.59 17.23
N LEU A 32 2.28 -5.00 17.27
CA LEU A 32 3.18 -5.20 16.13
C LEU A 32 2.80 -6.46 15.34
N ASN A 33 1.67 -6.39 14.64
CA ASN A 33 1.17 -7.45 13.77
C ASN A 33 1.32 -7.06 12.30
N GLY A 34 1.46 -8.07 11.43
CA GLY A 34 1.31 -7.88 9.99
C GLY A 34 -0.02 -7.16 9.67
N LYS A 35 0.07 -6.13 8.83
CA LYS A 35 -1.08 -5.30 8.46
C LYS A 35 -1.68 -5.76 7.14
N ILE A 36 -2.97 -5.50 7.00
CA ILE A 36 -3.66 -5.48 5.72
C ILE A 36 -4.03 -4.05 5.38
N VAL A 37 -4.14 -3.75 4.09
CA VAL A 37 -4.53 -2.44 3.55
C VAL A 37 -5.88 -2.59 2.83
N LEU A 38 -6.79 -1.67 3.10
CA LEU A 38 -8.10 -1.61 2.46
C LEU A 38 -7.98 -0.96 1.07
N PRO A 39 -8.50 -1.58 -0.01
CA PRO A 39 -8.27 -1.13 -1.38
C PRO A 39 -8.94 0.20 -1.74
N ASN A 40 -10.02 0.57 -1.05
CA ASN A 40 -10.80 1.77 -1.38
C ASN A 40 -10.25 3.05 -0.72
N CYS A 41 -9.51 2.92 0.38
CA CYS A 41 -9.15 4.05 1.25
C CYS A 41 -7.72 3.98 1.79
N ASN A 42 -6.95 2.97 1.43
CA ASN A 42 -5.56 2.74 1.81
C ASN A 42 -5.25 2.71 3.32
N HIS A 43 -6.27 2.65 4.17
CA HIS A 43 -6.07 2.51 5.61
C HIS A 43 -5.64 1.08 5.97
N ALA A 44 -4.76 0.99 6.96
CA ALA A 44 -4.15 -0.27 7.36
C ALA A 44 -4.52 -0.67 8.79
N MET A 45 -4.73 -1.97 9.02
CA MET A 45 -4.92 -2.57 10.35
C MET A 45 -4.53 -4.05 10.31
N CYS A 46 -4.35 -4.70 11.45
CA CYS A 46 -4.08 -6.14 11.46
C CYS A 46 -5.33 -6.94 11.02
N LEU A 47 -5.10 -8.15 10.48
CA LEU A 47 -6.18 -9.01 9.97
C LEU A 47 -7.20 -9.38 11.06
N LYS A 48 -6.76 -9.54 12.31
CA LYS A 48 -7.62 -9.81 13.47
C LYS A 48 -8.62 -8.66 13.69
N CYS A 49 -8.12 -7.42 13.83
CA CYS A 49 -8.97 -6.25 14.03
C CYS A 49 -9.91 -6.01 12.84
N TYR A 50 -9.44 -6.24 11.60
CA TYR A 50 -10.33 -6.16 10.43
C TYR A 50 -11.49 -7.16 10.50
N ARG A 51 -11.19 -8.43 10.81
CA ARG A 51 -12.23 -9.49 10.90
C ARG A 51 -13.24 -9.17 11.98
N GLU A 52 -12.77 -8.80 13.17
CA GLU A 52 -13.63 -8.40 14.29
C GLU A 52 -14.49 -7.19 13.93
N TRP A 53 -13.89 -6.13 13.37
CA TRP A 53 -14.62 -4.93 12.97
C TRP A 53 -15.68 -5.22 11.90
N ARG A 54 -15.36 -6.04 10.89
CA ARG A 54 -16.28 -6.40 9.80
C ARG A 54 -17.53 -7.13 10.27
N THR A 55 -17.49 -7.78 11.45
CA THR A 55 -18.70 -8.36 12.08
C THR A 55 -19.67 -7.31 12.60
N ARG A 56 -19.18 -6.09 12.90
CA ARG A 56 -19.95 -4.99 13.50
C ARG A 56 -20.33 -3.93 12.47
N SER A 57 -19.44 -3.62 11.53
CA SER A 57 -19.66 -2.60 10.49
C SER A 57 -18.98 -2.98 9.18
N GLN A 58 -19.65 -2.71 8.06
CA GLN A 58 -19.08 -2.78 6.71
C GLN A 58 -18.54 -1.43 6.26
N SER A 59 -17.80 -0.75 7.12
CA SER A 59 -17.12 0.52 6.85
C SER A 59 -15.67 0.47 7.32
N CYS A 60 -14.79 1.31 6.76
CA CYS A 60 -13.46 1.51 7.32
C CYS A 60 -13.58 2.07 8.76
N PRO A 61 -12.86 1.52 9.77
CA PRO A 61 -12.88 2.03 11.13
C PRO A 61 -12.26 3.43 11.27
N PHE A 62 -11.42 3.84 10.31
CA PHE A 62 -10.70 5.11 10.35
C PHE A 62 -11.45 6.23 9.61
N CYS A 63 -11.85 6.00 8.36
CA CYS A 63 -12.48 7.02 7.51
C CYS A 63 -13.96 6.78 7.19
N ARG A 64 -14.52 5.63 7.60
CA ARG A 64 -15.92 5.22 7.35
C ARG A 64 -16.28 4.93 5.89
N ASP A 65 -15.32 4.87 4.97
CA ASP A 65 -15.55 4.42 3.60
C ASP A 65 -16.18 3.02 3.55
N SER A 66 -17.07 2.81 2.58
CA SER A 66 -17.85 1.58 2.45
C SER A 66 -16.98 0.37 2.07
N LEU A 67 -17.20 -0.74 2.79
CA LEU A 67 -16.56 -2.04 2.55
C LEU A 67 -17.56 -3.09 2.01
N LYS A 68 -18.78 -2.69 1.63
CA LYS A 68 -19.84 -3.62 1.18
C LYS A 68 -19.44 -4.48 -0.03
N ARG A 69 -18.52 -4.00 -0.87
CA ARG A 69 -18.02 -4.70 -2.07
C ARG A 69 -16.60 -5.24 -1.92
N VAL A 70 -16.02 -5.17 -0.73
CA VAL A 70 -14.65 -5.63 -0.45
C VAL A 70 -14.71 -7.04 0.13
N ASN A 71 -14.07 -7.99 -0.54
CA ASN A 71 -13.89 -9.38 -0.11
C ASN A 71 -12.46 -9.62 0.40
N SER A 72 -12.20 -10.82 0.93
CA SER A 72 -10.87 -11.18 1.44
C SER A 72 -9.78 -11.17 0.37
N GLY A 73 -10.12 -11.43 -0.89
CA GLY A 73 -9.18 -11.36 -2.02
C GLY A 73 -8.80 -9.94 -2.44
N ASP A 74 -9.58 -8.94 -2.01
CA ASP A 74 -9.33 -7.53 -2.34
C ASP A 74 -8.43 -6.84 -1.30
N LEU A 75 -8.08 -7.55 -0.21
CA LEU A 75 -7.24 -7.03 0.87
C LEU A 75 -5.77 -7.20 0.52
N TRP A 76 -4.99 -6.14 0.71
CA TRP A 76 -3.57 -6.17 0.37
C TRP A 76 -2.77 -6.47 1.62
N VAL A 77 -1.90 -7.47 1.58
CA VAL A 77 -1.02 -7.78 2.71
C VAL A 77 0.15 -6.81 2.68
N PHE A 78 0.31 -6.03 3.75
CA PHE A 78 1.48 -5.18 3.93
C PHE A 78 2.65 -6.07 4.36
N THR A 79 3.52 -6.38 3.41
CA THR A 79 4.68 -7.20 3.65
C THR A 79 5.84 -6.35 4.14
N ASP A 80 6.18 -6.51 5.41
CA ASP A 80 7.42 -5.98 5.98
C ASP A 80 8.56 -7.01 5.83
N SER A 81 9.80 -6.52 5.85
CA SER A 81 11.07 -7.25 5.91
C SER A 81 11.08 -8.41 6.93
N ARG A 82 10.40 -8.27 8.07
CA ARG A 82 10.26 -9.36 9.06
C ARG A 82 9.37 -10.52 8.58
N ASN A 83 8.45 -10.26 7.66
CA ASN A 83 7.46 -11.22 7.18
C ASN A 83 7.90 -11.94 5.90
N ILE A 84 8.91 -11.43 5.19
CA ILE A 84 9.42 -12.03 3.95
C ILE A 84 10.77 -12.70 4.22
N ILE A 85 10.78 -14.03 4.18
CA ILE A 85 11.99 -14.84 4.36
C ILE A 85 12.92 -14.72 3.12
N ASP A 86 12.35 -14.62 1.92
CA ASP A 86 13.09 -14.55 0.67
C ASP A 86 12.60 -13.40 -0.24
N MET A 87 13.15 -12.21 0.01
CA MET A 87 12.88 -11.01 -0.80
C MET A 87 13.29 -11.18 -2.26
N ALA A 88 14.30 -11.99 -2.55
CA ALA A 88 14.76 -12.21 -3.92
C ALA A 88 13.72 -12.99 -4.73
N THR A 89 13.15 -14.05 -4.15
CA THR A 89 12.04 -14.79 -4.78
C THR A 89 10.80 -13.91 -4.94
N VAL A 90 10.40 -13.15 -3.91
CA VAL A 90 9.25 -12.23 -4.03
C VAL A 90 9.46 -11.22 -5.16
N THR A 91 10.64 -10.61 -5.24
CA THR A 91 10.98 -9.64 -6.30
C THR A 91 10.90 -10.29 -7.68
N ARG A 92 11.49 -11.48 -7.85
CA ARG A 92 11.46 -12.21 -9.12
C ARG A 92 10.04 -12.52 -9.57
N GLU A 93 9.19 -13.04 -8.68
CA GLU A 93 7.80 -13.38 -9.04
C GLU A 93 6.96 -12.14 -9.31
N ASN A 94 7.19 -11.03 -8.59
CA ASN A 94 6.50 -9.77 -8.84
C ASN A 94 6.87 -9.18 -10.21
N LEU A 95 8.15 -9.18 -10.58
CA LEU A 95 8.59 -8.76 -11.91
C LEU A 95 7.96 -9.63 -13.00
N ARG A 96 7.94 -10.95 -12.82
CA ARG A 96 7.31 -11.87 -13.76
C ARG A 96 5.82 -11.55 -13.98
N ARG A 97 5.08 -11.29 -12.91
CA ARG A 97 3.65 -10.90 -12.98
C ARG A 97 3.45 -9.55 -13.66
N LEU A 98 4.33 -8.58 -13.38
CA LEU A 98 4.28 -7.26 -14.00
C LEU A 98 4.47 -7.36 -15.52
N PHE A 99 5.50 -8.07 -15.99
CA PHE A 99 5.71 -8.25 -17.43
C PHE A 99 4.53 -8.97 -18.09
N LEU A 100 4.01 -10.03 -17.48
CA LEU A 100 2.81 -10.71 -17.98
C LEU A 100 1.56 -9.81 -18.03
N TYR A 101 1.43 -8.86 -17.09
CA TYR A 101 0.34 -7.88 -17.11
C TYR A 101 0.52 -6.91 -18.28
N ILE A 102 1.72 -6.35 -18.45
CA ILE A 102 2.06 -5.43 -19.55
C ILE A 102 1.77 -6.10 -20.90
N ASP A 103 2.21 -7.33 -21.08
CA ASP A 103 1.99 -8.09 -22.33
C ASP A 103 0.51 -8.35 -22.62
N LYS A 104 -0.34 -8.37 -21.60
CA LYS A 104 -1.79 -8.58 -21.71
C LYS A 104 -2.58 -7.28 -21.82
N LEU A 105 -1.95 -6.12 -21.72
CA LEU A 105 -2.65 -4.85 -21.88
C LEU A 105 -3.16 -4.73 -23.32
N PRO A 106 -4.42 -4.30 -23.52
CA PRO A 106 -4.92 -4.05 -24.85
C PRO A 106 -4.10 -2.95 -25.52
N LEU A 107 -3.81 -3.13 -26.81
CA LEU A 107 -3.20 -2.06 -27.61
C LEU A 107 -4.17 -0.89 -27.70
N ILE A 108 -3.81 0.23 -27.09
CA ILE A 108 -4.54 1.49 -27.23
C ILE A 108 -4.02 2.15 -28.51
N VAL A 109 -4.71 1.94 -29.62
CA VAL A 109 -4.46 2.68 -30.87
C VAL A 109 -5.31 3.96 -30.80
N PRO A 110 -4.71 5.16 -30.84
CA PRO A 110 -5.48 6.41 -30.93
C PRO A 110 -6.25 6.46 -32.25
N ASP A 111 -7.55 6.77 -32.20
CA ASP A 111 -8.47 6.78 -33.37
C ASP A 111 -8.22 7.92 -34.39
N THR A 112 -7.15 8.70 -34.26
CA THR A 112 -6.97 9.92 -35.06
C THR A 112 -5.70 9.85 -35.91
N ILE A 113 -5.78 9.18 -37.06
CA ILE A 113 -4.81 9.34 -38.16
C ILE A 113 -5.51 9.75 -39.48
N PHE A 114 -6.82 10.04 -39.46
CA PHE A 114 -7.53 10.49 -40.66
C PHE A 114 -8.42 11.70 -40.41
N ASP A 115 -7.85 12.79 -39.89
CA ASP A 115 -8.30 14.10 -40.34
C ASP A 115 -7.60 14.35 -41.68
N THR A 116 -8.31 13.94 -42.73
CA THR A 116 -8.05 14.32 -44.10
C THR A 116 -7.74 15.80 -44.16
N TYR A 117 -6.54 16.11 -44.65
CA TYR A 117 -6.09 17.41 -45.12
C TYR A 117 -7.28 18.25 -45.60
N ASP A 118 -7.71 19.20 -44.77
CA ASP A 118 -8.80 20.11 -45.11
C ASP A 118 -8.33 20.97 -46.28
N SER A 119 -8.73 20.53 -47.47
CA SER A 119 -8.42 21.12 -48.77
C SER A 119 -9.38 22.26 -49.06
N HIS A 120 -9.50 23.17 -48.12
CA HIS A 120 -10.20 24.44 -48.30
C HIS A 120 -9.19 25.57 -48.46
N LEU A 121 -8.53 25.53 -49.62
CA LEU A 121 -8.27 26.72 -50.41
C LEU A 121 -9.56 27.55 -50.50
N ARG A 122 -9.57 28.71 -49.85
CA ARG A 122 -10.22 29.92 -50.37
C ARG A 122 -9.59 31.16 -49.75
#